data_AF-A0A7M3Z3A9-F1
#
_entry.id   AF-A0A7M3Z3A9-F1
#
_cell.length_a   1.000
_cell.length_b   1.000
_cell.length_c   1.000
_cell.angle_alpha   90.00
_cell.angle_beta   90.00
_cell.angle_gamma   90.00
#
_symmetry.space_group_name_H-M   'P 1'
#
loop_
_entity.id
_entity.type
_entity.pdbx_description
1 polymer ?
#
loop_
_entity_poly.entity_id
_entity_poly.type
_entity_poly.pdbx_seq_one_letter_code
_entity_poly.pdbx_strand_id
1 'polypeptide(L)'
;MITMGSYRQQPGASSSEVRKDGKRVAGKQVFPPPGSGGSDPQMRPRDLDFIPETVGGKEPKPAGDHIHDRDRTGTVVGKPIPLVDSNAKVTGQAWYGDDVRLPGELIGKILRSPHHYARIKSIDTSRVEALPGVVAVSTGQDAPNRFGVLPVTKDEHAMAIEKVRHVGDLVACVAAVDEATAIEALSLFDVEWEELEPVFDPKKGLEDHDEPIHWRGKYHLARTNVQKRVFQEFGDRSLVNTPHASSHGSWTMSGVHHGFTEPHAVVAHWDPNG
;
A
#
# COMPACT_ATOMS: atom_id res chain seq x y z
N MET A 1 -5.70 39.41 1.19
CA MET A 1 -4.57 39.06 0.32
C MET A 1 -3.69 38.08 1.08
N ILE A 2 -4.01 36.78 1.00
CA ILE A 2 -3.33 35.72 1.76
C ILE A 2 -2.24 35.16 0.85
N THR A 3 -0.99 35.34 1.22
CA THR A 3 0.18 34.79 0.53
C THR A 3 0.14 33.26 0.63
N MET A 4 -0.07 32.58 -0.49
CA MET A 4 0.13 31.13 -0.61
C MET A 4 1.60 30.82 -0.32
N GLY A 5 1.87 30.07 0.75
CA GLY A 5 3.18 29.47 0.97
C GLY A 5 3.40 28.39 -0.08
N SER A 6 4.25 28.66 -1.08
CA SER A 6 4.69 27.67 -2.03
C SER A 6 5.58 26.65 -1.31
N TYR A 7 5.18 25.38 -1.35
CA TYR A 7 6.06 24.29 -0.96
C TYR A 7 7.23 24.24 -1.97
N ARG A 8 8.42 24.62 -1.52
CA ARG A 8 9.66 24.53 -2.32
C ARG A 8 10.32 23.19 -2.01
N GLN A 9 10.24 22.26 -2.95
CA GLN A 9 10.93 20.96 -2.84
C GLN A 9 12.45 21.20 -2.74
N GLN A 10 13.11 20.61 -1.73
CA GLN A 10 14.57 20.73 -1.60
C GLN A 10 15.28 19.97 -2.73
N PRO A 11 16.36 20.52 -3.31
CA PRO A 11 17.10 19.85 -4.37
C PRO A 11 17.82 18.61 -3.80
N GLY A 12 17.46 17.44 -4.31
CA GLY A 12 18.16 16.18 -4.01
C GLY A 12 19.59 16.16 -4.58
N ALA A 13 20.49 15.42 -3.93
CA ALA A 13 21.87 15.25 -4.37
C ALA A 13 21.94 14.58 -5.76
N SER A 14 22.80 15.09 -6.63
CA SER A 14 23.00 14.63 -8.00
C SER A 14 23.64 13.24 -8.05
N SER A 15 22.95 12.25 -8.62
CA SER A 15 23.60 11.01 -9.09
C SER A 15 24.28 11.28 -10.44
N SER A 16 25.48 10.74 -10.63
CA SER A 16 26.29 10.87 -11.86
C SER A 16 25.81 10.02 -13.05
N GLU A 17 24.71 9.28 -12.90
CA GLU A 17 24.16 8.46 -13.99
C GLU A 17 23.23 9.30 -14.88
N VAL A 18 23.72 9.64 -16.08
CA VAL A 18 22.97 10.33 -17.13
C VAL A 18 22.45 9.29 -18.13
N ARG A 19 21.12 9.22 -18.32
CA ARG A 19 20.54 8.50 -19.47
C ARG A 19 20.86 9.25 -20.77
N LYS A 20 21.01 8.52 -21.89
CA LYS A 20 21.34 9.05 -23.22
C LYS A 20 20.34 10.07 -23.81
N ASP A 21 19.20 10.31 -23.17
CA ASP A 21 18.12 11.19 -23.65
C ASP A 21 18.05 12.56 -22.94
N GLY A 22 18.97 12.86 -22.01
CA GLY A 22 19.11 14.20 -21.42
C GLY A 22 17.99 14.64 -20.47
N LYS A 23 17.02 13.78 -20.15
CA LYS A 23 15.95 14.08 -19.18
C LYS A 23 16.42 13.82 -17.74
N ARG A 24 16.10 14.74 -16.82
CA ARG A 24 16.40 14.59 -15.38
C ARG A 24 15.55 13.49 -14.78
N VAL A 25 16.19 12.59 -14.02
CA VAL A 25 15.52 11.60 -13.17
C VAL A 25 15.26 12.26 -11.81
N ALA A 26 14.06 12.08 -11.25
CA ALA A 26 13.81 12.45 -9.86
C ALA A 26 14.81 11.71 -8.96
N GLY A 27 15.62 12.45 -8.21
CA GLY A 27 16.63 11.85 -7.33
C GLY A 27 15.95 10.87 -6.36
N LYS A 28 16.44 9.63 -6.30
CA LYS A 28 16.03 8.71 -5.25
C LYS A 28 16.38 9.34 -3.91
N GLN A 29 15.39 9.64 -3.08
CA GLN A 29 15.64 9.88 -1.66
C GLN A 29 16.28 8.62 -1.09
N VAL A 30 17.52 8.74 -0.62
CA VAL A 30 18.16 7.70 0.16
C VAL A 30 17.55 7.79 1.56
N PHE A 31 16.48 7.04 1.77
CA PHE A 31 16.08 6.73 3.14
C PHE A 31 17.16 5.82 3.73
N PRO A 32 17.66 6.09 4.96
CA PRO A 32 18.29 5.03 5.70
C PRO A 32 17.29 3.86 5.72
N PRO A 33 17.71 2.61 5.43
CA PRO A 33 16.80 1.48 5.50
C PRO A 33 16.10 1.55 6.87
N PRO A 34 14.75 1.46 6.93
CA PRO A 34 14.05 1.42 8.20
C PRO A 34 14.72 0.32 9.01
N GLY A 35 15.25 0.68 10.18
CA GLY A 35 16.21 -0.13 10.92
C GLY A 35 15.80 -1.60 10.84
N SER A 36 16.57 -2.38 10.07
CA SER A 36 16.39 -3.82 10.06
C SER A 36 16.52 -4.24 11.51
N GLY A 37 15.45 -4.83 12.07
CA GLY A 37 15.59 -5.61 13.31
C GLY A 37 16.88 -6.39 13.17
N GLY A 38 17.80 -6.16 14.13
CA GLY A 38 19.23 -6.41 13.95
C GLY A 38 19.53 -7.76 13.30
N SER A 39 20.67 -7.85 12.61
CA SER A 39 21.14 -9.08 11.95
C SER A 39 21.30 -10.30 12.88
N ASP A 40 21.08 -10.11 14.17
CA ASP A 40 21.10 -11.14 15.20
C ASP A 40 19.67 -11.68 15.42
N PRO A 41 19.37 -12.93 15.05
CA PRO A 41 18.07 -13.55 15.24
C PRO A 41 17.73 -13.79 16.73
N GLN A 42 18.70 -13.61 17.63
CA GLN A 42 18.51 -13.74 19.06
C GLN A 42 18.50 -12.37 19.73
N MET A 43 17.40 -12.05 20.41
CA MET A 43 17.35 -10.89 21.28
C MET A 43 18.33 -11.14 22.43
N ARG A 44 19.42 -10.37 22.48
CA ARG A 44 20.30 -10.38 23.66
C ARG A 44 19.45 -10.03 24.90
N PRO A 45 19.62 -10.75 26.03
CA PRO A 45 18.95 -10.40 27.27
C PRO A 45 19.11 -8.91 27.55
N ARG A 46 18.01 -8.25 27.92
CA ARG A 46 18.04 -6.82 28.25
C ARG A 46 18.97 -6.64 29.44
N ASP A 47 20.08 -5.92 29.22
CA ASP A 47 20.98 -5.54 30.29
C ASP A 47 20.25 -4.53 31.19
N LEU A 48 19.76 -5.02 32.32
CA LEU A 48 19.03 -4.22 33.31
C LEU A 48 19.98 -3.27 34.06
N ASP A 49 21.28 -3.55 34.05
CA ASP A 49 22.32 -2.76 34.70
C ASP A 49 22.82 -1.62 33.79
N PHE A 50 22.60 -1.72 32.47
CA PHE A 50 22.84 -0.64 31.51
C PHE A 50 21.71 0.40 31.46
N ILE A 51 20.61 0.22 32.19
CA ILE A 51 19.60 1.28 32.33
C ILE A 51 20.24 2.37 33.19
N PRO A 52 20.62 3.53 32.63
CA PRO A 52 21.27 4.56 33.42
C PRO A 52 20.23 5.05 34.44
N GLU A 53 20.51 4.91 35.73
CA GLU A 53 19.72 5.61 36.73
C GLU A 53 19.86 7.10 36.45
N THR A 54 18.73 7.76 36.18
CA THR A 54 18.72 9.21 36.01
C THR A 54 19.16 9.86 37.31
N VAL A 55 20.41 10.34 37.34
CA VAL A 55 21.04 10.96 38.51
C VAL A 55 20.23 12.16 39.02
N GLY A 56 19.54 12.87 38.12
CA GLY A 56 18.66 14.00 38.44
C GLY A 56 17.25 13.64 38.92
N GLY A 57 16.87 12.35 39.02
CA GLY A 57 15.53 11.95 39.42
C GLY A 57 15.23 12.15 40.92
N LYS A 58 16.29 12.23 41.74
CA LYS A 58 16.20 12.39 43.21
C LYS A 58 16.70 13.76 43.70
N GLU A 59 17.24 14.59 42.82
CA GLU A 59 17.68 15.93 43.22
C GLU A 59 16.47 16.85 43.47
N PRO A 60 16.51 17.70 44.51
CA PRO A 60 15.47 18.70 44.71
C PRO A 60 15.48 19.66 43.51
N LYS A 61 14.39 19.66 42.75
CA LYS A 61 14.24 20.51 41.57
C LYS A 61 14.39 21.98 41.98
N PRO A 62 15.36 22.74 41.46
CA PRO A 62 15.58 24.13 41.86
C PRO A 62 14.40 25.05 41.51
N ALA A 63 13.48 24.59 40.66
CA ALA A 63 12.27 25.30 40.24
C ALA A 63 10.97 24.86 40.97
N GLY A 64 11.07 24.01 42.00
CA GLY A 64 9.90 23.38 42.64
C GLY A 64 9.30 22.25 41.78
N ASP A 65 8.12 21.74 42.17
CA ASP A 65 7.31 20.89 41.29
C ASP A 65 7.11 21.59 39.95
N HIS A 66 6.90 20.84 38.86
CA HIS A 66 6.52 21.46 37.59
C HIS A 66 5.17 22.16 37.77
N ILE A 67 5.19 23.41 38.24
CA ILE A 67 4.10 24.33 38.10
C ILE A 67 4.14 24.64 36.62
N HIS A 68 3.37 23.87 35.84
CA HIS A 68 2.95 24.29 34.52
C HIS A 68 2.55 25.75 34.64
N ASP A 69 3.28 26.60 33.92
CA ASP A 69 3.17 28.05 33.91
C ASP A 69 1.80 28.54 34.37
N ARG A 70 1.74 29.32 35.46
CA ARG A 70 0.47 29.80 36.03
C ARG A 70 -0.31 30.66 35.04
N ASP A 71 0.37 31.16 34.01
CA ASP A 71 -0.24 31.71 32.81
C ASP A 71 -0.69 30.57 31.87
N ARG A 72 -1.52 29.66 32.40
CA ARG A 72 -2.18 28.59 31.63
C ARG A 72 -3.15 29.19 30.61
N THR A 73 -2.64 29.59 29.45
CA THR A 73 -3.42 29.62 28.24
C THR A 73 -3.78 28.17 27.86
N GLY A 74 -4.98 27.75 28.27
CA GLY A 74 -5.68 26.58 27.71
C GLY A 74 -4.97 25.22 27.84
N THR A 75 -5.02 24.59 29.01
CA THR A 75 -4.77 23.15 29.14
C THR A 75 -5.86 22.37 28.40
N VAL A 76 -5.61 21.96 27.15
CA VAL A 76 -6.56 21.20 26.30
C VAL A 76 -6.43 19.69 26.47
N VAL A 77 -5.30 19.20 26.98
CA VAL A 77 -5.05 17.77 27.21
C VAL A 77 -6.04 17.23 28.25
N GLY A 78 -6.72 16.13 27.90
CA GLY A 78 -7.71 15.46 28.75
C GLY A 78 -9.11 16.08 28.74
N LYS A 79 -9.35 17.14 27.95
CA LYS A 79 -10.68 17.75 27.80
C LYS A 79 -11.43 17.18 26.59
N PRO A 80 -12.76 16.98 26.67
CA PRO A 80 -13.58 16.60 25.53
C PRO A 80 -13.78 17.80 24.60
N ILE A 81 -12.90 17.96 23.62
CA ILE A 81 -12.95 19.02 22.62
C ILE A 81 -13.45 18.48 21.27
N PRO A 82 -14.30 19.22 20.53
CA PRO A 82 -14.65 18.86 19.15
C PRO A 82 -13.42 18.76 18.25
N LEU A 83 -13.48 17.92 17.21
CA LEU A 83 -12.40 17.85 16.21
C LEU A 83 -12.28 19.19 15.48
N VAL A 84 -11.06 19.61 15.20
CA VAL A 84 -10.76 20.90 14.54
C VAL A 84 -11.39 21.02 13.16
N ASP A 85 -11.69 19.90 12.50
CA ASP A 85 -12.28 19.82 11.17
C ASP A 85 -13.80 19.52 11.18
N SER A 86 -14.42 19.44 12.37
CA SER A 86 -15.84 19.04 12.51
C SER A 86 -16.77 19.95 11.71
N ASN A 87 -16.54 21.27 11.76
CA ASN A 87 -17.42 22.25 11.11
C ASN A 87 -17.49 22.02 9.60
N ALA A 88 -16.34 21.77 8.95
CA ALA A 88 -16.30 21.51 7.51
C ALA A 88 -17.03 20.21 7.14
N LYS A 89 -16.87 19.15 7.96
CA LYS A 89 -17.54 17.86 7.73
C LYS A 89 -19.06 17.95 7.85
N VAL A 90 -19.57 18.61 8.90
CA VAL A 90 -21.03 18.69 9.15
C VAL A 90 -21.75 19.69 8.24
N THR A 91 -21.01 20.59 7.58
CA THR A 91 -21.56 21.57 6.62
C THR A 91 -21.35 21.16 5.16
N GLY A 92 -20.72 20.01 4.90
CA GLY A 92 -20.39 19.55 3.54
C GLY A 92 -19.33 20.41 2.84
N GLN A 93 -18.49 21.12 3.60
CA GLN A 93 -17.39 21.95 3.08
C GLN A 93 -16.04 21.24 3.12
N ALA A 94 -15.95 20.07 3.76
CA ALA A 94 -14.75 19.23 3.71
C ALA A 94 -14.60 18.63 2.31
N TRP A 95 -13.38 18.59 1.79
CA TRP A 95 -13.07 18.01 0.48
C TRP A 95 -12.56 16.58 0.64
N TYR A 96 -13.13 15.69 -0.16
CA TYR A 96 -12.77 14.28 -0.31
C TYR A 96 -12.20 14.02 -1.71
N GLY A 97 -11.70 12.80 -1.95
CA GLY A 97 -10.99 12.49 -3.19
C GLY A 97 -11.83 12.73 -4.46
N ASP A 98 -13.13 12.44 -4.39
CA ASP A 98 -14.08 12.57 -5.50
C ASP A 98 -14.67 13.99 -5.66
N ASP A 99 -14.47 14.87 -4.67
CA ASP A 99 -14.91 16.27 -4.74
C ASP A 99 -13.97 17.13 -5.60
N VAL A 100 -12.75 16.66 -5.82
CA VAL A 100 -11.74 17.38 -6.59
C VAL A 100 -12.10 17.34 -8.07
N ARG A 101 -12.29 18.51 -8.69
CA ARG A 101 -12.56 18.66 -10.13
C ARG A 101 -11.52 19.55 -10.80
N LEU A 102 -11.03 19.14 -11.98
CA LEU A 102 -10.04 19.90 -12.74
C LEU A 102 -10.61 20.36 -14.10
N PRO A 103 -10.21 21.55 -14.60
CA PRO A 103 -10.59 21.97 -15.94
C PRO A 103 -10.10 20.97 -17.00
N GLY A 104 -11.03 20.45 -17.81
CA GLY A 104 -10.71 19.44 -18.82
C GLY A 104 -10.35 18.07 -18.24
N GLU A 105 -10.81 17.75 -17.03
CA GLU A 105 -10.63 16.42 -16.45
C GLU A 105 -11.17 15.32 -17.37
N LEU A 106 -10.48 14.19 -17.37
CA LEU A 106 -10.92 12.97 -18.03
C LEU A 106 -11.36 11.98 -16.96
N ILE A 107 -12.35 11.15 -17.30
CA ILE A 107 -12.84 10.10 -16.43
C ILE A 107 -12.09 8.81 -16.71
N GLY A 108 -11.36 8.35 -15.70
CA GLY A 108 -10.66 7.07 -15.70
C GLY A 108 -11.58 5.92 -15.27
N LYS A 109 -11.63 4.83 -16.04
CA LYS A 109 -12.25 3.57 -15.63
C LYS A 109 -11.31 2.40 -15.89
N ILE A 110 -11.43 1.37 -15.06
CA ILE A 110 -10.52 0.21 -15.07
C ILE A 110 -11.33 -1.04 -15.44
N LEU A 111 -10.89 -1.75 -16.46
CA LEU A 111 -11.34 -3.09 -16.79
C LEU A 111 -10.78 -4.07 -15.75
N ARG A 112 -11.66 -4.89 -15.20
CA ARG A 112 -11.31 -5.86 -14.15
C ARG A 112 -11.57 -7.29 -14.60
N SER A 113 -10.75 -8.20 -14.09
CA SER A 113 -10.87 -9.64 -14.35
C SER A 113 -12.20 -10.19 -13.83
N PRO A 114 -12.94 -10.97 -14.65
CA PRO A 114 -14.06 -11.77 -14.17
C PRO A 114 -13.62 -13.14 -13.61
N HIS A 115 -12.35 -13.52 -13.76
CA HIS A 115 -11.84 -14.85 -13.40
C HIS A 115 -11.07 -14.84 -12.08
N HIS A 116 -11.20 -15.92 -11.31
CA HIS A 116 -10.43 -16.12 -10.07
C HIS A 116 -8.94 -16.37 -10.35
N TYR A 117 -8.62 -17.10 -11.41
CA TYR A 117 -7.25 -17.31 -11.85
C TYR A 117 -7.24 -17.62 -13.34
N ALA A 118 -6.54 -16.81 -14.13
CA ALA A 118 -6.46 -17.00 -15.57
C ALA A 118 -5.17 -16.39 -16.13
N ARG A 119 -4.71 -16.92 -17.25
CA ARG A 119 -3.67 -16.31 -18.08
C ARG A 119 -4.31 -15.39 -19.10
N ILE A 120 -3.75 -14.19 -19.25
CA ILE A 120 -4.13 -13.26 -20.32
C ILE A 120 -3.39 -13.73 -21.58
N LYS A 121 -4.11 -14.19 -22.59
CA LYS A 121 -3.52 -14.60 -23.89
C LYS A 121 -3.29 -13.38 -24.78
N SER A 122 -4.29 -12.51 -24.87
CA SER A 122 -4.25 -11.28 -25.65
C SER A 122 -5.27 -10.27 -25.12
N ILE A 123 -5.01 -8.98 -25.35
CA ILE A 123 -5.94 -7.86 -25.10
C ILE A 123 -5.97 -7.05 -26.39
N ASP A 124 -7.13 -6.96 -27.05
CA ASP A 124 -7.37 -6.08 -28.18
C ASP A 124 -8.07 -4.79 -27.70
N THR A 125 -7.39 -3.67 -27.90
CA THR A 125 -7.84 -2.32 -27.54
C THR A 125 -8.39 -1.53 -28.73
N SER A 126 -8.33 -2.07 -29.95
CA SER A 126 -8.62 -1.33 -31.19
C SER A 126 -10.01 -0.71 -31.22
N ARG A 127 -11.02 -1.44 -30.73
CA ARG A 127 -12.40 -0.95 -30.64
C ARG A 127 -12.58 0.12 -29.57
N VAL A 128 -11.81 0.04 -28.48
CA VAL A 128 -11.82 1.00 -27.38
C VAL A 128 -11.19 2.31 -27.86
N GLU A 129 -10.04 2.22 -28.52
CA GLU A 129 -9.30 3.37 -29.07
C GLU A 129 -10.07 4.08 -30.20
N ALA A 130 -10.89 3.35 -30.95
CA ALA A 130 -11.73 3.91 -32.01
C ALA A 130 -13.01 4.58 -31.50
N LEU A 131 -13.38 4.42 -30.22
CA LEU A 131 -14.61 4.99 -29.67
C LEU A 131 -14.47 6.52 -29.53
N PRO A 132 -15.36 7.34 -30.15
CA PRO A 132 -15.32 8.78 -29.98
C PRO A 132 -15.43 9.21 -28.52
N GLY A 133 -14.53 10.09 -28.09
CA GLY A 133 -14.48 10.57 -26.70
C GLY A 133 -13.52 9.78 -25.81
N VAL A 134 -12.99 8.64 -26.26
CA VAL A 134 -11.82 8.00 -25.63
C VAL A 134 -10.57 8.79 -26.01
N VAL A 135 -9.77 9.13 -25.01
CA VAL A 135 -8.54 9.93 -25.18
C VAL A 135 -7.29 9.06 -25.03
N ALA A 136 -7.33 8.07 -24.12
CA ALA A 136 -6.23 7.15 -23.91
C ALA A 136 -6.72 5.79 -23.41
N VAL A 137 -6.01 4.74 -23.80
CA VAL A 137 -6.16 3.38 -23.31
C VAL A 137 -4.80 2.90 -22.83
N SER A 138 -4.76 2.11 -21.76
CA SER A 138 -3.53 1.52 -21.26
C SER A 138 -3.75 0.11 -20.71
N THR A 139 -2.72 -0.73 -20.82
CA THR A 139 -2.70 -2.12 -20.34
C THR A 139 -1.53 -2.33 -19.39
N GLY A 140 -1.43 -3.53 -18.78
CA GLY A 140 -0.27 -3.89 -17.96
C GLY A 140 1.10 -3.73 -18.65
N GLN A 141 1.14 -3.79 -19.98
CA GLN A 141 2.39 -3.63 -20.75
C GLN A 141 2.96 -2.20 -20.67
N ASP A 142 2.12 -1.18 -20.45
CA ASP A 142 2.56 0.22 -20.37
C ASP A 142 3.16 0.55 -18.99
N ALA A 143 2.84 -0.25 -17.97
CA ALA A 143 3.32 -0.11 -16.61
C ALA A 143 3.93 -1.43 -16.07
N PRO A 144 5.03 -1.93 -16.67
CA PRO A 144 5.52 -3.28 -16.41
C PRO A 144 6.24 -3.42 -15.05
N ASN A 145 6.43 -2.32 -14.33
CA ASN A 145 7.17 -2.31 -13.08
C ASN A 145 6.32 -2.86 -11.94
N ARG A 146 6.94 -3.75 -11.14
CA ARG A 146 6.31 -4.24 -9.92
C ARG A 146 6.39 -3.24 -8.78
N PHE A 147 5.34 -3.18 -7.97
CA PHE A 147 5.29 -2.45 -6.72
C PHE A 147 4.88 -3.36 -5.55
N GLY A 148 4.94 -2.81 -4.35
CA GLY A 148 4.63 -3.49 -3.10
C GLY A 148 5.04 -2.61 -1.92
N VAL A 149 4.28 -2.68 -0.83
CA VAL A 149 4.53 -1.85 0.37
C VAL A 149 5.91 -2.17 0.98
N LEU A 150 6.28 -3.45 0.97
CA LEU A 150 7.58 -3.90 1.45
C LEU A 150 8.61 -3.87 0.32
N PRO A 151 9.75 -3.17 0.47
CA PRO A 151 10.80 -3.13 -0.56
C PRO A 151 11.32 -4.51 -0.97
N VAL A 152 11.26 -5.48 -0.05
CA VAL A 152 11.72 -6.86 -0.24
C VAL A 152 10.71 -7.75 -0.97
N THR A 153 9.48 -7.28 -1.18
CA THR A 153 8.40 -8.08 -1.78
C THR A 153 7.57 -7.18 -2.69
N LYS A 154 8.07 -6.98 -3.91
CA LYS A 154 7.36 -6.32 -5.01
C LYS A 154 6.84 -7.37 -5.97
N ASP A 155 5.60 -7.76 -5.80
CA ASP A 155 4.95 -8.87 -6.50
C ASP A 155 3.65 -8.48 -7.22
N GLU A 156 3.26 -7.21 -7.15
CA GLU A 156 2.09 -6.65 -7.84
C GLU A 156 2.51 -5.77 -9.01
N HIS A 157 1.73 -5.78 -10.09
CA HIS A 157 1.85 -4.83 -11.20
C HIS A 157 0.66 -3.86 -11.13
N ALA A 158 0.80 -2.65 -11.69
CA ALA A 158 -0.29 -1.66 -11.69
C ALA A 158 -1.57 -2.23 -12.36
N MET A 159 -1.36 -3.01 -13.42
CA MET A 159 -2.36 -3.84 -14.07
C MET A 159 -1.70 -5.17 -14.42
N ALA A 160 -2.48 -6.25 -14.44
CA ALA A 160 -2.04 -7.60 -14.76
C ALA A 160 -1.38 -7.66 -16.15
N ILE A 161 -0.28 -8.39 -16.22
CA ILE A 161 0.51 -8.56 -17.46
C ILE A 161 0.29 -9.96 -18.02
N GLU A 162 0.68 -10.98 -17.25
CA GLU A 162 0.63 -12.37 -17.70
C GLU A 162 -0.60 -13.11 -17.19
N LYS A 163 -0.99 -12.81 -15.95
CA LYS A 163 -2.03 -13.54 -15.23
C LYS A 163 -2.79 -12.62 -14.31
N VAL A 164 -4.09 -12.86 -14.23
CA VAL A 164 -4.98 -12.34 -13.20
C VAL A 164 -5.09 -13.37 -12.08
N ARG A 165 -5.10 -12.92 -10.83
CA ARG A 165 -4.97 -13.79 -9.64
C ARG A 165 -6.17 -13.80 -8.71
N HIS A 166 -7.18 -12.98 -9.02
CA HIS A 166 -8.46 -12.96 -8.35
C HIS A 166 -9.50 -12.26 -9.22
N VAL A 167 -10.78 -12.46 -8.90
CA VAL A 167 -11.86 -11.65 -9.47
C VAL A 167 -11.65 -10.19 -9.05
N GLY A 168 -11.75 -9.26 -9.98
CA GLY A 168 -11.52 -7.85 -9.73
C GLY A 168 -10.09 -7.37 -9.98
N ASP A 169 -9.14 -8.26 -10.28
CA ASP A 169 -7.75 -7.90 -10.64
C ASP A 169 -7.75 -6.94 -11.83
N LEU A 170 -6.84 -5.96 -11.83
CA LEU A 170 -6.87 -4.85 -12.79
C LEU A 170 -6.23 -5.30 -14.10
N VAL A 171 -6.87 -5.08 -15.24
CA VAL A 171 -6.41 -5.65 -16.53
C VAL A 171 -5.96 -4.55 -17.50
N ALA A 172 -6.82 -3.55 -17.67
CA ALA A 172 -6.60 -2.41 -18.54
C ALA A 172 -7.37 -1.21 -18.00
N CYS A 173 -7.08 -0.01 -18.50
CA CYS A 173 -7.84 1.19 -18.16
C CYS A 173 -8.05 2.09 -19.38
N VAL A 174 -9.04 2.96 -19.25
CA VAL A 174 -9.41 3.97 -20.25
C VAL A 174 -9.55 5.33 -19.58
N ALA A 175 -9.17 6.39 -20.28
CA ALA A 175 -9.48 7.77 -19.95
C ALA A 175 -10.36 8.36 -21.06
N ALA A 176 -11.55 8.83 -20.71
CA ALA A 176 -12.51 9.40 -21.65
C ALA A 176 -13.03 10.78 -21.19
N VAL A 177 -13.67 11.51 -22.09
CA VAL A 177 -14.18 12.88 -21.84
C VAL A 177 -15.32 12.95 -20.83
N ASP A 178 -16.01 11.83 -20.59
CA ASP A 178 -17.07 11.72 -19.59
C ASP A 178 -17.21 10.27 -19.09
N GLU A 179 -17.99 10.10 -18.01
CA GLU A 179 -18.17 8.81 -17.36
C GLU A 179 -18.95 7.81 -18.22
N ALA A 180 -19.95 8.26 -18.98
CA ALA A 180 -20.77 7.39 -19.81
C ALA A 180 -19.92 6.74 -20.91
N THR A 181 -19.08 7.54 -21.58
CA THR A 181 -18.13 7.09 -22.59
C THR A 181 -17.09 6.15 -21.99
N ALA A 182 -16.57 6.46 -20.79
CA ALA A 182 -15.62 5.58 -20.11
C ALA A 182 -16.23 4.21 -19.76
N ILE A 183 -17.51 4.16 -19.37
CA ILE A 183 -18.23 2.92 -19.08
C ILE A 183 -18.49 2.13 -20.37
N GLU A 184 -18.93 2.79 -21.44
CA GLU A 184 -19.13 2.14 -22.74
C GLU A 184 -17.81 1.52 -23.25
N ALA A 185 -16.72 2.27 -23.15
CA ALA A 185 -15.39 1.83 -23.53
C ALA A 185 -14.96 0.52 -22.84
N LEU A 186 -15.32 0.31 -21.57
CA LEU A 186 -15.02 -0.95 -20.86
C LEU A 186 -15.65 -2.19 -21.53
N SER A 187 -16.80 -2.04 -22.19
CA SER A 187 -17.48 -3.14 -22.88
C SER A 187 -16.87 -3.50 -24.24
N LEU A 188 -15.95 -2.68 -24.74
CA LEU A 188 -15.34 -2.84 -26.06
C LEU A 188 -13.98 -3.54 -26.02
N PHE A 189 -13.39 -3.73 -24.83
CA PHE A 189 -12.19 -4.55 -24.68
C PHE A 189 -12.52 -6.00 -25.05
N ASP A 190 -11.69 -6.58 -25.91
CA ASP A 190 -11.72 -8.01 -26.20
C ASP A 190 -10.48 -8.65 -25.57
N VAL A 191 -10.70 -9.54 -24.60
CA VAL A 191 -9.63 -10.18 -23.84
C VAL A 191 -9.76 -11.68 -23.96
N GLU A 192 -8.72 -12.31 -24.49
CA GLU A 192 -8.64 -13.76 -24.60
C GLU A 192 -8.02 -14.33 -23.32
N TRP A 193 -8.73 -15.27 -22.71
CA TRP A 193 -8.36 -15.88 -21.44
C TRP A 193 -8.06 -17.38 -21.61
N GLU A 194 -7.08 -17.86 -20.84
CA GLU A 194 -6.96 -19.27 -20.49
C GLU A 194 -7.22 -19.39 -18.99
N GLU A 195 -8.38 -19.93 -18.62
CA GLU A 195 -8.71 -20.16 -17.22
C GLU A 195 -7.77 -21.20 -16.61
N LEU A 196 -7.29 -20.91 -15.41
CA LEU A 196 -6.39 -21.76 -14.65
C LEU A 196 -7.10 -22.22 -13.38
N GLU A 197 -6.73 -23.38 -12.83
CA GLU A 197 -7.36 -23.89 -11.61
C GLU A 197 -7.02 -23.00 -10.39
N PRO A 198 -8.02 -22.35 -9.76
CA PRO A 198 -7.78 -21.48 -8.63
C PRO A 198 -7.55 -22.26 -7.33
N VAL A 199 -6.73 -21.71 -6.43
CA VAL A 199 -6.47 -22.29 -5.10
C VAL A 199 -7.15 -21.46 -4.01
N PHE A 200 -8.24 -21.98 -3.45
CA PHE A 200 -9.01 -21.30 -2.40
C PHE A 200 -8.67 -21.75 -0.98
N ASP A 201 -8.23 -23.00 -0.80
CA ASP A 201 -7.81 -23.52 0.50
C ASP A 201 -6.34 -23.19 0.75
N PRO A 202 -6.01 -22.38 1.79
CA PRO A 202 -4.62 -22.05 2.12
C PRO A 202 -3.75 -23.29 2.37
N LYS A 203 -4.33 -24.41 2.82
CA LYS A 203 -3.57 -25.66 3.06
C LYS A 203 -3.03 -26.26 1.77
N LYS A 204 -3.78 -26.19 0.66
CA LYS A 204 -3.29 -26.61 -0.67
C LYS A 204 -2.12 -25.74 -1.16
N GLY A 205 -2.00 -24.53 -0.62
CA GLY A 205 -0.84 -23.67 -0.87
C GLY A 205 0.48 -24.19 -0.29
N LEU A 206 0.44 -25.17 0.63
CA LEU A 206 1.62 -25.82 1.20
C LEU A 206 2.18 -26.94 0.31
N GLU A 207 1.38 -27.45 -0.62
CA GLU A 207 1.78 -28.47 -1.58
C GLU A 207 2.75 -27.88 -2.63
N ASP A 208 3.51 -28.74 -3.29
CA ASP A 208 4.37 -28.33 -4.39
C ASP A 208 3.55 -28.11 -5.66
N HIS A 209 3.83 -27.02 -6.36
CA HIS A 209 3.19 -26.60 -7.62
C HIS A 209 4.26 -26.47 -8.70
N ASP A 210 3.95 -26.95 -9.91
CA ASP A 210 4.83 -26.77 -11.06
C ASP A 210 4.96 -25.29 -11.44
N GLU A 211 3.84 -24.57 -11.39
CA GLU A 211 3.77 -23.13 -11.65
C GLU A 211 3.04 -22.42 -10.50
N PRO A 212 3.77 -21.92 -9.48
CA PRO A 212 3.19 -21.16 -8.37
C PRO A 212 2.45 -19.90 -8.83
N ILE A 213 1.43 -19.48 -8.07
CA ILE A 213 0.61 -18.30 -8.34
C ILE A 213 1.48 -17.02 -8.42
N HIS A 214 2.47 -16.93 -7.52
CA HIS A 214 3.47 -15.87 -7.50
C HIS A 214 4.89 -16.44 -7.50
N TRP A 215 5.65 -16.12 -8.54
CA TRP A 215 7.10 -16.30 -8.52
C TRP A 215 7.80 -15.14 -7.80
N ARG A 216 8.56 -15.48 -6.75
CA ARG A 216 9.25 -14.50 -5.88
C ARG A 216 10.77 -14.51 -6.03
N GLY A 217 11.27 -15.09 -7.14
CA GLY A 217 12.71 -15.20 -7.40
C GLY A 217 13.44 -15.89 -6.26
N LYS A 218 14.57 -15.32 -5.82
CA LYS A 218 15.40 -15.86 -4.72
C LYS A 218 14.68 -15.96 -3.36
N TYR A 219 13.54 -15.28 -3.19
CA TYR A 219 12.75 -15.33 -1.96
C TYR A 219 11.59 -16.33 -2.06
N HIS A 220 11.46 -17.06 -3.16
CA HIS A 220 10.45 -18.08 -3.32
C HIS A 220 10.78 -19.30 -2.46
N LEU A 221 9.76 -19.88 -1.82
CA LEU A 221 9.93 -20.96 -0.84
C LEU A 221 9.55 -22.31 -1.44
N ALA A 222 10.58 -23.10 -1.75
CA ALA A 222 10.44 -24.39 -2.44
C ALA A 222 9.62 -24.24 -3.72
N ARG A 223 8.62 -25.11 -3.95
CA ARG A 223 7.69 -25.02 -5.08
C ARG A 223 6.28 -24.67 -4.61
N THR A 224 6.16 -24.05 -3.44
CA THR A 224 4.88 -23.85 -2.74
C THR A 224 4.30 -22.46 -3.02
N ASN A 225 3.02 -22.25 -2.70
CA ASN A 225 2.39 -20.91 -2.72
C ASN A 225 2.62 -20.13 -1.42
N VAL A 226 3.57 -20.54 -0.58
CA VAL A 226 3.87 -19.86 0.70
C VAL A 226 4.66 -18.58 0.46
N GLN A 227 4.08 -17.44 0.82
CA GLN A 227 4.76 -16.14 0.75
C GLN A 227 5.93 -16.05 1.75
N LYS A 228 5.70 -16.46 3.00
CA LYS A 228 6.67 -16.31 4.09
C LYS A 228 6.44 -17.38 5.15
N ARG A 229 7.54 -17.87 5.74
CA ARG A 229 7.51 -18.68 6.98
C ARG A 229 8.13 -17.87 8.10
N VAL A 230 7.48 -17.89 9.27
CA VAL A 230 7.96 -17.22 10.47
C VAL A 230 7.91 -18.24 11.60
N PHE A 231 9.06 -18.48 12.22
CA PHE A 231 9.17 -19.30 13.43
C PHE A 231 9.50 -18.35 14.57
N GLN A 232 8.59 -18.26 15.53
CA GLN A 232 8.75 -17.43 16.71
C GLN A 232 8.35 -18.22 17.93
N GLU A 233 9.18 -18.14 18.96
CA GLU A 233 9.01 -18.83 20.23
C GLU A 233 9.24 -17.81 21.34
N PHE A 234 8.31 -17.74 22.28
CA PHE A 234 8.35 -16.80 23.39
C PHE A 234 7.97 -17.53 24.69
N GLY A 235 8.66 -17.19 25.79
CA GLY A 235 8.48 -17.84 27.09
C GLY A 235 9.26 -19.15 27.25
N ASP A 236 9.09 -19.81 28.40
CA ASP A 236 9.72 -21.10 28.68
C ASP A 236 8.88 -22.26 28.13
N ARG A 237 9.33 -22.83 27.00
CA ARG A 237 8.65 -23.95 26.32
C ARG A 237 8.73 -25.27 27.07
N SER A 238 9.64 -25.43 28.04
CA SER A 238 9.77 -26.69 28.78
C SER A 238 8.47 -27.05 29.53
N LEU A 239 7.70 -26.03 29.94
CA LEU A 239 6.41 -26.16 30.59
C LEU A 239 5.32 -26.79 29.70
N VAL A 240 5.48 -26.75 28.38
CA VAL A 240 4.55 -27.37 27.42
C VAL A 240 4.77 -28.89 27.32
N ASN A 241 5.98 -29.38 27.59
CA ASN A 241 6.32 -30.80 27.44
C ASN A 241 5.86 -31.65 28.64
N THR A 242 5.63 -31.03 29.80
CA THR A 242 5.19 -31.71 31.03
C THR A 242 4.00 -31.00 31.70
N PRO A 243 2.90 -30.77 30.96
CA PRO A 243 1.77 -30.04 31.50
C PRO A 243 1.03 -30.92 32.51
N HIS A 244 0.55 -30.32 33.60
CA HIS A 244 -0.35 -31.02 34.53
C HIS A 244 -1.71 -31.34 33.87
N ALA A 245 -2.16 -30.47 32.96
CA ALA A 245 -3.30 -30.67 32.08
C ALA A 245 -3.11 -29.86 30.80
N SER A 246 -3.66 -30.31 29.67
CA SER A 246 -3.63 -29.58 28.39
C SER A 246 -5.01 -29.52 27.75
N SER A 247 -5.28 -28.43 27.03
CA SER A 247 -6.47 -28.24 26.22
C SER A 247 -6.06 -27.64 24.88
N HIS A 248 -6.67 -28.13 23.81
CA HIS A 248 -6.38 -27.70 22.45
C HIS A 248 -7.66 -27.21 21.79
N GLY A 249 -7.59 -26.06 21.13
CA GLY A 249 -8.68 -25.50 20.35
C GLY A 249 -8.19 -25.11 18.96
N SER A 250 -9.11 -25.16 18.00
CA SER A 250 -8.90 -24.60 16.67
C SER A 250 -9.94 -23.51 16.45
N TRP A 251 -9.49 -22.34 16.03
CA TRP A 251 -10.35 -21.20 15.72
C TRP A 251 -10.09 -20.78 14.29
N THR A 252 -11.16 -20.49 13.56
CA THR A 252 -11.09 -19.91 12.22
C THR A 252 -11.68 -18.51 12.29
N MET A 253 -10.92 -17.54 11.79
CA MET A 253 -11.38 -16.17 11.64
C MET A 253 -11.65 -15.93 10.16
N SER A 254 -12.82 -15.37 9.86
CA SER A 254 -13.15 -15.01 8.48
C SER A 254 -12.37 -13.77 8.05
N GLY A 255 -12.08 -13.66 6.75
CA GLY A 255 -11.60 -12.40 6.18
C GLY A 255 -12.68 -11.33 6.34
N VAL A 256 -12.29 -10.15 6.81
CA VAL A 256 -13.16 -8.98 6.92
C VAL A 256 -12.56 -7.83 6.14
N HIS A 257 -13.40 -7.04 5.50
CA HIS A 257 -13.00 -5.81 4.84
C HIS A 257 -13.20 -4.62 5.79
N HIS A 258 -12.36 -3.59 5.65
CA HIS A 258 -12.45 -2.37 6.49
C HIS A 258 -13.82 -1.69 6.41
N GLY A 259 -14.46 -1.75 5.23
CA GLY A 259 -15.81 -1.21 5.03
C GLY A 259 -15.89 0.31 5.11
N PHE A 260 -14.87 1.02 4.61
CA PHE A 260 -14.90 2.48 4.53
C PHE A 260 -16.10 2.97 3.73
N THR A 261 -16.72 4.06 4.19
CA THR A 261 -17.88 4.67 3.53
C THR A 261 -17.48 5.46 2.29
N GLU A 262 -16.26 5.99 2.25
CA GLU A 262 -15.70 6.66 1.08
C GLU A 262 -15.08 5.59 0.14
N PRO A 263 -15.52 5.50 -1.12
CA PRO A 263 -14.83 4.70 -2.13
C PRO A 263 -13.44 5.26 -2.42
N HIS A 264 -12.50 4.40 -2.84
CA HIS A 264 -11.20 4.89 -3.27
C HIS A 264 -11.33 5.78 -4.51
N ALA A 265 -10.84 7.02 -4.41
CA ALA A 265 -10.82 8.00 -5.49
C ALA A 265 -9.41 8.59 -5.65
N VAL A 266 -9.05 8.94 -6.88
CA VAL A 266 -7.78 9.61 -7.19
C VAL A 266 -8.00 10.61 -8.33
N VAL A 267 -7.49 11.82 -8.15
CA VAL A 267 -7.35 12.80 -9.22
C VAL A 267 -5.86 13.00 -9.48
N ALA A 268 -5.45 12.72 -10.72
CA ALA A 268 -4.07 12.89 -11.15
C ALA A 268 -3.99 14.09 -12.10
N HIS A 269 -3.16 15.07 -11.74
CA HIS A 269 -2.83 16.20 -12.59
C HIS A 269 -1.37 16.08 -13.05
N TRP A 270 -1.16 16.02 -14.35
CA TRP A 270 0.18 15.97 -14.95
C TRP A 270 0.40 17.22 -15.78
N ASP A 271 1.42 18.01 -15.43
CA ASP A 271 1.93 19.13 -16.21
C ASP A 271 3.34 18.76 -16.71
N PRO A 272 3.68 19.07 -17.98
CA PRO A 272 5.06 19.04 -18.49
C PRO A 272 6.14 19.66 -17.59
N ASN A 273 5.77 20.59 -16.68
CA ASN A 273 6.71 21.25 -15.77
C ASN A 273 7.13 20.41 -14.55
N GLY A 274 6.55 19.23 -14.34
CA GLY A 274 6.76 18.40 -13.15
C GLY A 274 6.02 18.93 -11.93
#